data_AF-A0A1F7U6H9-F1
#
_entry.id   AF-A0A1F7U6H9-F1
#
_cell.length_a   1.000
_cell.length_b   1.000
_cell.length_c   1.000
_cell.angle_alpha   90.00
_cell.angle_beta   90.00
_cell.angle_gamma   90.00
#
_symmetry.space_group_name_H-M   'P 1'
#
loop_
_entity.id
_entity.type
_entity.pdbx_description
1 polymer ?
#
loop_
_entity_poly.entity_id
_entity_poly.type
_entity_poly.pdbx_seq_one_letter_code
_entity_poly.pdbx_strand_id
1 'polypeptide(L)'
;MKKDRLQTLFLEQLTKLPIISIAAEKAGVARRTVYNWREDPEFAKQMEAAIEEGEALLNDLGESQLVSLMRDRNWPAISFWLRHRNPKFRDKLEVTARIEKIEELPPEQKEALKKYYALRDIEIKDHEQK
;
A
#
# COMPACT_ATOMS: atom_id res chain seq x y z
N MET A 1 -14.81 22.28 26.20
CA MET A 1 -15.97 21.37 26.04
C MET A 1 -16.54 21.32 24.61
N LYS A 2 -16.89 22.44 23.94
CA LYS A 2 -17.47 22.37 22.58
C LYS A 2 -16.51 21.80 21.51
N LYS A 3 -15.22 22.20 21.54
CA LYS A 3 -14.18 21.69 20.62
C LYS A 3 -14.01 20.17 20.74
N ASP A 4 -13.84 19.71 21.98
CA ASP A 4 -13.63 18.31 22.33
C ASP A 4 -14.78 17.42 21.86
N ARG A 5 -16.03 17.83 22.09
CA ARG A 5 -17.21 17.12 21.61
C ARG A 5 -17.26 16.99 20.08
N LEU A 6 -16.86 18.02 19.34
CA LEU A 6 -16.83 17.98 17.87
C LEU A 6 -15.69 17.09 17.36
N GLN A 7 -14.55 17.08 18.05
CA GLN A 7 -13.45 16.16 17.77
C GLN A 7 -13.88 14.71 17.97
N THR A 8 -14.52 14.39 19.10
CA THR A 8 -15.06 13.05 19.35
C THR A 8 -16.07 12.64 18.27
N LEU A 9 -17.04 13.50 17.96
CA LEU A 9 -18.05 13.21 16.94
C LEU A 9 -17.42 12.99 15.56
N PHE A 10 -16.41 13.77 15.19
CA PHE A 10 -15.67 13.59 13.94
C PHE A 10 -14.95 12.24 13.91
N LEU A 11 -14.23 11.88 14.97
CA LEU A 11 -13.52 10.59 15.08
C LEU A 11 -14.50 9.41 15.01
N GLU A 12 -15.65 9.48 15.69
CA GLU A 12 -16.71 8.46 15.61
C GLU A 12 -17.33 8.30 14.22
N GLN A 13 -17.36 9.36 13.40
CA GLN A 13 -17.80 9.24 12.01
C GLN A 13 -16.70 8.64 11.14
N LEU A 14 -15.44 8.93 11.46
CA LEU A 14 -14.28 8.46 10.71
C LEU A 14 -14.06 6.95 10.86
N THR A 15 -14.37 6.38 12.03
CA THR A 15 -14.38 4.91 12.25
C THR A 15 -15.45 4.18 11.44
N LYS A 16 -16.46 4.89 10.92
CA LYS A 16 -17.53 4.30 10.09
C LYS A 16 -17.28 4.51 8.61
N LEU A 17 -16.80 5.69 8.26
CA LEU A 17 -16.49 6.09 6.89
C LEU A 17 -15.19 6.89 6.93
N PRO A 18 -14.04 6.30 6.53
CA PRO A 18 -12.71 6.92 6.61
C PRO A 18 -12.50 7.97 5.50
N ILE A 19 -13.52 8.79 5.23
CA ILE A 19 -13.51 9.87 4.26
C ILE A 19 -13.63 11.18 5.02
N ILE A 20 -12.50 11.86 5.21
CA ILE A 20 -12.38 13.08 6.03
C ILE A 20 -13.45 14.13 5.69
N SER A 21 -13.75 14.33 4.40
CA SER A 21 -14.78 15.29 3.99
C SER A 21 -16.16 14.93 4.53
N ILE A 22 -16.54 13.65 4.42
CA ILE A 22 -17.87 13.18 4.79
C ILE A 22 -17.99 13.15 6.31
N ALA A 23 -16.94 12.69 6.99
CA ALA A 23 -16.88 12.72 8.45
C ALA A 23 -16.96 14.16 8.99
N ALA A 24 -16.27 15.11 8.37
CA ALA A 24 -16.31 16.52 8.74
C ALA A 24 -17.71 17.13 8.54
N GLU A 25 -18.35 16.85 7.40
CA GLU A 25 -19.72 17.28 7.11
C GLU A 25 -20.72 16.71 8.12
N LYS A 26 -20.65 15.41 8.40
CA LYS A 26 -21.52 14.73 9.38
C LYS A 26 -21.31 15.22 10.81
N ALA A 27 -20.09 15.59 11.16
CA ALA A 27 -19.76 16.17 12.46
C ALA A 27 -20.05 17.69 12.53
N GLY A 28 -20.49 18.31 11.43
CA GLY A 28 -20.81 19.74 11.39
C GLY A 28 -19.59 20.65 11.50
N VAL A 29 -18.42 20.20 11.03
CA VAL A 29 -17.16 20.93 11.10
C VAL A 29 -16.58 21.20 9.71
N ALA A 30 -16.00 22.38 9.54
CA ALA A 30 -15.29 22.71 8.29
C ALA A 30 -14.01 21.87 8.16
N ARG A 31 -13.67 21.42 6.95
CA ARG A 31 -12.43 20.66 6.70
C ARG A 31 -11.19 21.39 7.19
N ARG A 32 -11.14 22.72 7.04
CA ARG A 32 -10.03 23.56 7.54
C ARG A 32 -9.82 23.39 9.04
N THR A 33 -10.91 23.31 9.81
CA THR A 33 -10.87 23.11 11.26
C THR A 33 -10.27 21.74 11.61
N VAL A 34 -10.62 20.70 10.85
CA VAL A 34 -10.04 19.36 11.02
C VAL A 34 -8.55 19.35 10.71
N TYR A 35 -8.11 20.03 9.64
CA TYR A 35 -6.68 20.14 9.32
C TYR A 35 -5.91 20.88 10.42
N ASN A 36 -6.47 21.95 10.99
CA ASN A 36 -5.86 22.63 12.13
C ASN A 36 -5.77 21.72 13.37
N TRP A 37 -6.74 20.82 13.58
CA TRP A 37 -6.67 19.84 14.68
C TRP A 37 -5.60 18.78 14.44
N ARG A 38 -5.33 18.42 13.18
CA ARG A 38 -4.27 17.47 12.82
C ARG A 38 -2.86 17.98 13.16
N GLU A 39 -2.69 19.29 13.36
CA GLU A 39 -1.41 19.85 13.83
C GLU A 39 -1.10 19.44 15.28
N ASP A 40 -2.12 19.07 16.06
CA ASP A 40 -1.95 18.50 17.40
C ASP A 40 -1.59 17.00 17.27
N PRO A 41 -0.39 16.58 17.71
CA PRO A 41 0.08 15.19 17.57
C PRO A 41 -0.84 14.16 18.21
N GLU A 42 -1.49 14.50 19.33
CA GLU A 42 -2.39 13.58 20.02
C GLU A 42 -3.66 13.33 19.18
N PHE A 43 -4.25 14.40 18.64
CA PHE A 43 -5.40 14.28 17.76
C PHE A 43 -5.04 13.58 16.44
N ALA A 44 -3.85 13.85 15.88
CA ALA A 44 -3.39 13.17 14.67
C ALA A 44 -3.33 11.66 14.86
N LYS A 45 -2.79 11.19 16.00
CA LYS A 45 -2.73 9.76 16.34
C LYS A 45 -4.12 9.14 16.50
N GLN A 46 -5.04 9.84 17.16
CA GLN A 46 -6.43 9.38 17.29
C GLN A 46 -7.13 9.31 15.92
N MET A 47 -6.85 10.27 15.05
CA MET A 47 -7.40 10.29 13.69
C MET A 47 -6.84 9.15 12.84
N GLU A 48 -5.56 8.84 12.93
CA GLU A 48 -4.95 7.68 12.25
C GLU A 48 -5.57 6.37 12.71
N ALA A 49 -5.72 6.17 14.03
CA ALA A 49 -6.38 4.99 14.58
C ALA A 49 -7.84 4.87 14.10
N ALA A 50 -8.57 5.99 14.06
CA ALA A 50 -9.95 5.99 13.57
C ALA A 50 -10.05 5.70 12.06
N ILE A 51 -9.07 6.14 11.27
CA ILE A 51 -8.98 5.81 9.84
C ILE A 51 -8.73 4.32 9.67
N GLU A 52 -7.77 3.75 10.41
CA GLU A 52 -7.44 2.32 10.33
C GLU A 52 -8.66 1.44 10.69
N GLU A 53 -9.38 1.79 11.76
CA GLU A 53 -10.63 1.10 12.14
C GLU A 53 -11.70 1.24 11.05
N GLY A 54 -11.87 2.44 10.48
CA GLY A 54 -12.83 2.67 9.40
C GLY A 54 -12.48 1.95 8.10
N GLU A 55 -11.19 1.83 7.77
CA GLU A 55 -10.71 1.06 6.62
C GLU A 55 -10.97 -0.43 6.81
N ALA A 56 -10.73 -0.98 8.01
CA ALA A 56 -11.05 -2.37 8.31
C ALA A 56 -12.55 -2.67 8.11
N LEU A 57 -13.44 -1.82 8.65
CA LEU A 57 -14.89 -1.95 8.48
C LEU A 57 -15.30 -1.87 7.00
N LEU A 58 -14.73 -0.91 6.26
CA LEU A 58 -15.05 -0.73 4.84
C LEU A 58 -14.54 -1.89 3.99
N ASN A 59 -13.40 -2.48 4.34
CA ASN A 59 -12.88 -3.67 3.69
C ASN A 59 -13.83 -4.86 3.88
N ASP A 60 -14.30 -5.13 5.09
CA ASP A 60 -15.27 -6.20 5.38
C ASP A 60 -16.59 -6.01 4.60
N LEU A 61 -17.07 -4.77 4.52
CA LEU A 61 -18.23 -4.43 3.71
C LEU A 61 -17.95 -4.65 2.22
N GLY A 62 -16.78 -4.25 1.75
CA GLY A 62 -16.31 -4.45 0.37
C GLY A 62 -16.26 -5.93 0.00
N GLU A 63 -15.74 -6.79 0.88
CA GLU A 63 -15.75 -8.24 0.69
C GLU A 63 -17.18 -8.79 0.58
N SER A 64 -18.08 -8.33 1.46
CA SER A 64 -19.50 -8.72 1.41
C SER A 64 -20.18 -8.31 0.10
N GLN A 65 -19.92 -7.10 -0.38
CA GLN A 65 -20.42 -6.61 -1.67
C GLN A 65 -19.85 -7.40 -2.84
N LEU A 66 -18.55 -7.73 -2.80
CA LEU A 66 -17.92 -8.57 -3.82
C LEU A 66 -18.58 -9.95 -3.92
N VAL A 67 -18.87 -10.58 -2.77
CA VAL A 67 -19.61 -11.86 -2.72
C VAL A 67 -21.01 -11.74 -3.30
N SER A 68 -21.73 -10.64 -3.02
CA SER A 68 -23.05 -10.39 -3.62
C SER A 68 -22.95 -10.28 -5.15
N LEU A 69 -22.00 -9.51 -5.66
CA LEU A 69 -21.79 -9.36 -7.11
C LEU A 69 -21.46 -10.70 -7.78
N MET A 70 -20.68 -11.56 -7.13
CA MET A 70 -20.42 -12.92 -7.63
C MET A 70 -21.69 -13.77 -7.66
N ARG A 71 -22.56 -13.68 -6.65
CA ARG A 71 -23.87 -14.36 -6.63
C ARG A 71 -24.75 -13.90 -7.79
N ASP A 72 -24.68 -12.62 -8.14
CA ASP A 72 -25.41 -12.01 -9.25
C ASP A 72 -24.75 -12.28 -10.63
N ARG A 73 -23.77 -13.21 -10.69
CA ARG A 73 -23.06 -13.60 -11.91
C ARG A 73 -22.31 -12.45 -12.60
N ASN A 74 -21.86 -11.45 -11.83
CA ASN A 74 -21.02 -10.37 -12.35
C ASN A 74 -19.62 -10.92 -12.71
N TRP A 75 -19.34 -11.03 -14.00
CA TRP A 75 -18.06 -11.57 -14.49
C TRP A 75 -16.83 -10.77 -14.03
N PRO A 76 -16.80 -9.42 -14.12
CA PRO A 76 -15.69 -8.64 -13.58
C PRO A 76 -15.35 -8.97 -12.11
N ALA A 77 -16.35 -9.10 -11.25
CA ALA A 77 -16.16 -9.46 -9.83
C ALA A 77 -15.57 -10.88 -9.67
N ILE A 78 -16.11 -11.86 -10.40
CA ILE A 78 -15.62 -13.25 -10.39
C ILE A 78 -14.17 -13.32 -10.89
N SER A 79 -13.87 -12.64 -12.00
CA SER A 79 -12.53 -12.58 -12.59
C SER A 79 -11.53 -11.91 -11.64
N PHE A 80 -11.92 -10.79 -11.03
CA PHE A 80 -11.12 -10.11 -10.02
C PHE A 80 -10.76 -11.05 -8.86
N TRP A 81 -11.75 -11.74 -8.28
CA TRP A 81 -11.51 -12.68 -7.18
C TRP A 81 -10.56 -13.81 -7.57
N LEU A 82 -10.78 -14.44 -8.72
CA LEU A 82 -9.97 -15.57 -9.19
C LEU A 82 -8.51 -15.16 -9.43
N ARG A 83 -8.27 -14.00 -10.07
CA ARG A 83 -6.92 -13.49 -10.32
C ARG A 83 -6.10 -13.27 -9.04
N HIS A 84 -6.75 -12.76 -7.98
CA HIS A 84 -6.06 -12.42 -6.73
C HIS A 84 -5.89 -13.62 -5.79
N ARG A 85 -6.90 -14.50 -5.69
CA ARG A 85 -6.91 -15.61 -4.70
C ARG A 85 -6.55 -16.98 -5.27
N ASN A 86 -6.56 -17.18 -6.59
CA ASN A 86 -6.17 -18.45 -7.20
C ASN A 86 -4.91 -18.31 -8.07
N PRO A 87 -3.77 -18.92 -7.67
CA PRO A 87 -2.53 -18.86 -8.42
C PRO A 87 -2.65 -19.29 -9.89
N LYS A 88 -3.59 -20.17 -10.23
CA LYS A 88 -3.83 -20.64 -11.61
C LYS A 88 -4.34 -19.53 -12.53
N PHE A 89 -4.97 -18.51 -11.97
CA PHE A 89 -5.57 -17.38 -12.70
C PHE A 89 -4.79 -16.09 -12.50
N ARG A 90 -3.65 -16.10 -11.79
CA ARG A 90 -2.78 -14.93 -11.69
C ARG A 90 -2.33 -14.51 -13.08
N ASP A 91 -2.33 -13.20 -13.32
CA ASP A 91 -1.82 -12.65 -14.56
C ASP A 91 -0.33 -13.04 -14.66
N LYS A 92 0.02 -13.76 -15.72
CA LYS A 92 1.42 -14.09 -16.01
C LYS A 92 2.06 -12.86 -16.63
N LEU A 93 2.95 -12.23 -15.88
CA LEU A 93 3.85 -11.22 -16.43
C LEU A 93 4.88 -11.95 -17.32
N GLU A 94 4.68 -11.90 -18.63
CA GLU A 94 5.72 -12.28 -19.57
C GLU A 94 6.78 -11.17 -19.61
N VAL A 95 7.88 -11.38 -18.89
CA VAL A 95 9.03 -10.48 -18.94
C VAL A 95 9.83 -10.81 -20.20
N THR A 96 9.48 -10.19 -21.33
CA THR A 96 10.37 -10.10 -22.50
C THR A 96 11.47 -9.09 -22.22
N ALA A 97 12.33 -9.37 -21.24
CA ALA A 97 13.57 -8.62 -21.10
C ALA A 97 14.52 -9.10 -22.21
N ARG A 98 14.82 -8.21 -23.15
CA ARG A 98 16.02 -8.34 -23.98
C ARG A 98 17.18 -8.10 -23.03
N ILE A 99 17.74 -9.16 -22.46
CA ILE A 99 18.97 -9.08 -21.68
C ILE A 99 20.04 -8.76 -22.72
N GLU A 100 20.31 -7.48 -22.94
CA GLU A 100 21.56 -7.08 -23.58
C GLU A 100 22.65 -7.69 -22.72
N LYS A 101 23.43 -8.61 -23.29
CA LYS A 101 24.65 -9.10 -22.65
C LYS A 101 25.42 -7.86 -22.26
N ILE A 102 25.53 -7.62 -20.95
CA ILE A 102 26.42 -6.61 -20.40
C ILE A 102 27.77 -6.97 -21.01
N GLU A 103 28.25 -6.14 -21.95
CA GLU A 103 29.59 -6.29 -22.51
C GLU A 103 30.55 -6.37 -21.34
N GLU A 104 31.45 -7.35 -21.38
CA GLU A 104 32.38 -7.61 -20.30
C GLU A 104 32.99 -6.30 -19.79
N LEU A 105 32.94 -6.09 -18.47
CA LEU A 105 33.35 -4.83 -17.86
C LEU A 105 34.70 -4.36 -18.45
N PRO A 106 34.83 -3.06 -18.80
CA PRO A 106 36.10 -2.49 -19.22
C PRO A 106 37.23 -2.88 -18.25
N PRO A 107 38.44 -3.17 -18.74
CA PRO A 107 39.53 -3.71 -17.92
C PRO A 107 39.85 -2.86 -16.68
N GLU A 108 39.64 -1.54 -16.77
CA GLU A 108 39.81 -0.60 -15.67
C GLU A 108 38.82 -0.85 -14.50
N GLN A 109 37.58 -1.23 -14.82
CA GLN A 109 36.57 -1.56 -13.81
C GLN A 109 36.84 -2.92 -13.16
N LYS A 110 37.42 -3.88 -13.90
CA LYS A 110 37.86 -5.18 -13.35
C LYS A 110 38.96 -5.00 -12.30
N GLU A 111 39.89 -4.06 -12.50
CA GLU A 111 40.95 -3.77 -11.53
C GLU A 111 40.43 -3.06 -10.27
N ALA A 112 39.52 -2.10 -10.42
CA ALA A 112 38.88 -1.43 -9.28
C ALA A 112 38.11 -2.44 -8.42
N LEU A 113 37.43 -3.40 -9.07
CA LEU A 113 36.69 -4.46 -8.41
C LEU A 113 37.63 -5.42 -7.65
N LYS A 114 38.76 -5.83 -8.26
CA LYS A 114 39.80 -6.64 -7.60
C LYS A 114 40.38 -5.94 -6.37
N LYS A 115 40.67 -4.63 -6.46
CA LYS A 115 41.17 -3.83 -5.32
C LYS A 115 40.14 -3.76 -4.19
N TYR A 116 38.88 -3.55 -4.53
CA TYR A 116 37.79 -3.50 -3.55
C TYR A 116 37.60 -4.83 -2.81
N TYR A 117 37.65 -5.96 -3.52
CA TYR A 117 37.50 -7.28 -2.91
C TYR A 117 38.73 -7.72 -2.09
N ALA A 118 39.94 -7.39 -2.54
CA ALA A 118 41.16 -7.60 -1.77
C ALA A 118 41.15 -6.81 -0.45
N LEU A 119 40.51 -5.63 -0.42
CA LEU A 119 40.34 -4.83 0.80
C LEU A 119 39.30 -5.40 1.76
N ARG A 120 38.44 -6.32 1.29
CA ARG A 120 37.31 -6.88 2.05
C ARG A 120 37.50 -8.34 2.48
N ASP A 121 38.62 -8.97 2.15
CA ASP A 121 38.92 -10.40 2.40
C ASP A 121 37.79 -11.34 1.93
N ILE A 122 37.26 -11.12 0.72
CA ILE A 122 36.25 -11.99 0.12
C ILE A 122 36.82 -12.62 -1.17
N GLU A 123 36.89 -13.95 -1.22
CA GLU A 123 37.30 -14.70 -2.41
C GLU A 123 36.21 -14.69 -3.49
N ILE A 124 36.61 -14.39 -4.73
CA ILE A 124 35.76 -14.45 -5.92
C ILE A 124 35.75 -15.90 -6.41
N LYS A 125 34.59 -16.57 -6.38
CA LYS A 125 34.38 -17.76 -7.20
C LYS A 125 33.96 -17.31 -8.59
N ASP A 126 34.85 -17.43 -9.55
CA ASP A 126 34.50 -17.32 -10.96
C ASP A 126 33.60 -18.50 -11.33
N HIS A 127 32.28 -18.28 -11.28
CA HIS A 127 31.33 -19.20 -11.85
C HIS A 127 31.30 -18.95 -13.37
N GLU A 128 32.17 -19.66 -14.10
CA GLU A 128 31.97 -19.86 -15.53
C GLU A 128 30.65 -20.60 -15.73
N GLN A 129 29.65 -19.91 -16.28
CA GLN A 129 28.40 -20.52 -16.71
C GLN A 129 28.67 -21.38 -17.96
N LYS A 130 28.40 -22.69 -17.84
CA LYS A 130 28.27 -23.63 -18.95
C LYS A 130 26.94 -23.42 -19.68
#